data_AF-A0A954EN24-F1
#
_entry.id   AF-A0A954EN24-F1
#
_cell.length_a   1.000
_cell.length_b   1.000
_cell.length_c   1.000
_cell.angle_alpha   90.00
_cell.angle_beta   90.00
_cell.angle_gamma   90.00
#
_symmetry.space_group_name_H-M   'P 1'
#
loop_
_entity.id
_entity.type
_entity.pdbx_description
1 polymer ?
#
loop_
_entity_poly.entity_id
_entity_poly.type
_entity_poly.pdbx_seq_one_letter_code
_entity_poly.pdbx_strand_id
1 'polypeptide(L)'
;MDLPDLSTVTGAELTDDQLRGILAQIDLDLMNLVRDGKLAAIKYAIDGPAGMQTDRAANLQALLMARDKYQKLLYERPAWETSQARVCPHQDTTP
;
A
#
# COMPACT_ATOMS: atom_id res chain seq x y z
N MET A 1 31.31 8.87 -23.08
CA MET A 1 30.71 8.92 -21.75
C MET A 1 29.75 7.75 -21.66
N ASP A 2 30.03 6.81 -20.76
CA ASP A 2 29.17 5.65 -20.50
C ASP A 2 27.98 6.11 -19.65
N LEU A 3 26.76 5.71 -20.02
CA LEU A 3 25.57 5.99 -19.20
C LEU A 3 25.63 5.10 -17.94
N PRO A 4 25.30 5.61 -16.74
CA PRO A 4 25.24 4.78 -15.55
C PRO A 4 24.20 3.68 -15.71
N ASP A 5 24.63 2.45 -15.48
CA ASP A 5 23.79 1.26 -15.54
C ASP A 5 22.69 1.32 -14.46
N LEU A 6 21.43 1.27 -14.91
CA LEU A 6 20.23 1.26 -14.08
C LEU A 6 19.77 -0.17 -13.75
N SER A 7 20.60 -1.19 -13.99
CA SER A 7 20.29 -2.61 -13.73
C SER A 7 20.04 -2.93 -12.25
N THR A 8 20.43 -2.04 -11.35
CA THR A 8 20.17 -2.17 -9.91
C THR A 8 19.19 -1.09 -9.45
N VAL A 9 17.96 -1.50 -9.14
CA VAL A 9 17.03 -0.65 -8.40
C VAL A 9 17.54 -0.61 -6.96
N THR A 10 18.34 0.40 -6.65
CA THR A 10 18.84 0.64 -5.29
C THR A 10 17.73 1.29 -4.47
N GLY A 11 17.29 0.61 -3.42
CA GLY A 11 16.29 1.09 -2.48
C GLY A 11 16.23 0.15 -1.28
N ALA A 12 16.01 0.71 -0.09
CA ALA A 12 15.74 -0.12 1.09
C ALA A 12 14.39 -0.83 0.89
N GLU A 13 14.31 -2.08 1.33
CA GLU A 13 13.02 -2.76 1.39
C GLU A 13 12.06 -1.97 2.29
N LEU A 14 10.79 -1.92 1.89
CA LEU A 14 9.76 -1.25 2.69
C LEU A 14 9.63 -1.94 4.05
N THR A 15 9.42 -1.19 5.12
CA THR A 15 9.09 -1.77 6.43
C THR A 15 7.60 -2.18 6.49
N ASP A 16 7.22 -2.98 7.48
CA ASP A 16 5.82 -3.37 7.70
C ASP A 16 4.93 -2.14 7.91
N ASP A 17 5.41 -1.16 8.68
CA ASP A 17 4.69 0.09 8.93
C ASP A 17 4.52 0.90 7.64
N GLN A 18 5.53 0.94 6.78
CA GLN A 18 5.43 1.61 5.48
C GLN A 18 4.43 0.90 4.56
N LEU A 19 4.44 -0.44 4.52
CA LEU A 19 3.45 -1.21 3.76
C LEU A 19 2.03 -0.96 4.26
N ARG A 20 1.81 -0.96 5.58
CA ARG A 20 0.51 -0.66 6.19
C ARG A 20 0.06 0.77 5.88
N GLY A 21 0.98 1.73 5.92
CA GLY A 21 0.71 3.13 5.55
C GLY A 21 0.30 3.27 4.08
N ILE A 22 0.99 2.58 3.16
CA ILE A 22 0.65 2.55 1.74
C ILE A 22 -0.75 1.95 1.53
N LEU A 23 -1.05 0.83 2.20
CA LEU A 23 -2.39 0.20 2.11
C LEU A 23 -3.48 1.14 2.61
N ALA A 24 -3.28 1.80 3.75
CA ALA A 24 -4.24 2.76 4.29
C ALA A 24 -4.50 3.95 3.35
N GLN A 25 -3.46 4.44 2.68
CA GLN A 25 -3.59 5.52 1.70
C GLN A 25 -4.38 5.07 0.46
N ILE A 26 -4.10 3.88 -0.06
CA ILE A 26 -4.84 3.32 -1.20
C ILE A 26 -6.32 3.13 -0.84
N ASP A 27 -6.61 2.59 0.35
CA ASP A 27 -7.98 2.39 0.81
C ASP A 27 -8.73 3.73 0.94
N LEU A 28 -8.06 4.79 1.44
CA LEU A 28 -8.62 6.13 1.48
C LEU A 28 -8.93 6.68 0.09
N ASP A 29 -8.03 6.51 -0.87
CA ASP A 29 -8.21 6.99 -2.24
C ASP A 29 -9.35 6.24 -2.96
N LEU A 30 -9.47 4.93 -2.74
CA LEU A 30 -10.61 4.13 -3.20
C LEU A 30 -11.92 4.64 -2.59
N MET A 31 -11.97 4.89 -1.29
CA MET A 31 -13.15 5.44 -0.63
C MET A 31 -13.54 6.80 -1.21
N ASN A 32 -12.56 7.67 -1.47
CA ASN A 32 -12.80 8.98 -2.09
C ASN A 32 -13.36 8.84 -3.50
N LEU A 33 -12.83 7.92 -4.32
CA LEU A 33 -13.36 7.65 -5.66
C LEU A 33 -14.82 7.18 -5.65
N VAL A 34 -15.17 6.32 -4.69
CA VAL A 34 -16.55 5.83 -4.50
C VAL A 34 -17.47 6.95 -4.01
N ARG A 35 -17.07 7.65 -2.93
CA ARG A 35 -17.86 8.71 -2.28
C ARG A 35 -18.16 9.85 -3.24
N ASP A 36 -17.17 10.28 -4.01
CA ASP A 36 -17.31 11.42 -4.92
C ASP A 36 -18.12 11.06 -6.19
N GLY A 37 -18.62 9.82 -6.31
CA GLY A 37 -19.30 9.35 -7.52
C GLY A 37 -18.42 9.35 -8.77
N LYS A 38 -17.09 9.50 -8.60
CA LYS A 38 -16.12 9.57 -9.70
C LYS A 38 -16.09 8.30 -10.53
N LEU A 39 -16.53 7.17 -9.94
CA LEU A 39 -16.71 5.88 -10.60
C LEU A 39 -17.96 5.81 -11.48
N ALA A 40 -19.07 6.44 -11.08
CA ALA A 40 -20.27 6.51 -11.92
C ALA A 40 -20.02 7.37 -13.16
N ALA A 41 -19.24 8.45 -13.01
CA ALA A 41 -18.81 9.30 -14.12
C ALA A 41 -17.91 8.60 -15.17
N ILE A 42 -17.37 7.41 -14.86
CA ILE A 42 -16.57 6.61 -15.81
C ILE A 42 -17.43 6.13 -16.99
N LYS A 43 -18.70 5.77 -16.75
CA LYS A 43 -19.60 5.26 -17.80
C LYS A 43 -20.22 6.35 -18.67
N TYR A 44 -20.21 7.59 -18.20
CA TYR A 44 -20.91 8.72 -18.84
C TYR A 44 -19.97 9.83 -19.33
N ALA A 45 -18.66 9.61 -19.31
CA ALA A 45 -17.67 10.54 -19.86
C ALA A 45 -17.74 10.51 -21.39
N ILE A 46 -18.77 11.14 -21.94
CA ILE A 46 -18.91 11.48 -23.35
C ILE A 46 -17.92 12.61 -23.65
N ASP A 47 -17.18 12.49 -24.76
CA ASP A 47 -16.12 13.39 -25.22
C ASP A 47 -16.57 14.87 -25.18
N GLY A 48 -16.11 15.59 -24.16
CA GLY A 48 -16.23 17.03 -24.05
C GLY A 48 -14.92 17.73 -24.46
N PRO A 49 -14.94 19.01 -24.86
CA PRO A 49 -13.83 19.71 -25.54
C PRO A 49 -12.55 19.91 -24.71
N ALA A 50 -12.52 19.43 -23.46
CA ALA A 50 -11.46 19.68 -22.49
C ALA A 50 -10.43 18.54 -22.34
N GLY A 51 -10.40 17.58 -23.27
CA GLY A 51 -9.20 16.80 -23.68
C GLY A 51 -8.41 15.97 -22.65
N MET A 52 -8.66 16.11 -21.35
CA MET A 52 -8.07 15.29 -20.30
C MET A 52 -9.14 14.33 -19.77
N GLN A 53 -9.47 13.33 -20.59
CA GLN A 53 -9.92 12.05 -20.03
C GLN A 53 -8.71 11.46 -19.27
N THR A 54 -8.51 11.86 -18.02
CA THR A 54 -7.82 10.97 -17.08
C THR A 54 -8.63 9.68 -17.06
N ASP A 55 -8.06 8.60 -17.58
CA ASP A 55 -8.69 7.28 -17.60
C ASP A 55 -8.89 6.80 -16.15
N ARG A 56 -10.06 7.14 -15.60
CA ARG A 56 -10.42 6.83 -14.23
C ARG A 56 -10.60 5.33 -14.02
N ALA A 57 -10.92 4.57 -15.08
CA ALA A 57 -11.01 3.11 -15.03
C ALA A 57 -9.61 2.52 -14.87
N ALA A 58 -8.64 2.97 -15.68
CA ALA A 58 -7.24 2.60 -15.54
C ALA A 58 -6.67 3.01 -14.18
N ASN A 59 -7.03 4.20 -13.66
CA ASN A 59 -6.58 4.63 -12.34
C ASN A 59 -7.16 3.76 -11.21
N LEU A 60 -8.45 3.43 -11.27
CA LEU A 60 -9.06 2.49 -10.31
C LEU A 60 -8.37 1.12 -10.40
N GLN A 61 -8.15 0.60 -11.60
CA GLN A 61 -7.48 -0.67 -11.81
C GLN A 61 -6.06 -0.65 -11.24
N ALA A 62 -5.31 0.44 -11.45
CA ALA A 62 -3.97 0.62 -10.89
C ALA A 62 -3.99 0.60 -9.35
N LEU A 63 -4.95 1.29 -8.72
CA LEU A 63 -5.11 1.27 -7.25
C LEU A 63 -5.45 -0.12 -6.72
N LEU A 64 -6.34 -0.85 -7.38
CA LEU A 64 -6.71 -2.22 -6.98
C LEU A 64 -5.53 -3.18 -7.13
N MET A 65 -4.76 -3.08 -8.22
CA MET A 65 -3.55 -3.88 -8.44
C MET A 65 -2.45 -3.53 -7.42
N ALA A 66 -2.27 -2.25 -7.11
CA ALA A 66 -1.32 -1.81 -6.10
C ALA A 66 -1.69 -2.36 -4.72
N ARG A 67 -2.97 -2.26 -4.34
CA ARG A 67 -3.48 -2.83 -3.08
C ARG A 67 -3.15 -4.32 -2.97
N ASP A 68 -3.48 -5.10 -3.99
CA ASP A 68 -3.21 -6.54 -4.01
C ASP A 68 -1.71 -6.85 -3.88
N LYS A 69 -0.85 -6.12 -4.62
CA LYS A 69 0.60 -6.27 -4.54
C LYS A 69 1.14 -6.02 -3.12
N TYR A 70 0.77 -4.90 -2.51
CA TYR A 70 1.29 -4.55 -1.18
C TYR A 70 0.70 -5.43 -0.07
N GLN A 71 -0.54 -5.89 -0.22
CA GLN A 71 -1.16 -6.85 0.68
C GLN A 71 -0.41 -8.19 0.66
N LYS A 72 -0.03 -8.68 -0.53
CA LYS A 72 0.76 -9.91 -0.68
C LYS A 72 2.14 -9.77 -0.04
N LEU A 73 2.83 -8.66 -0.33
CA LEU A 73 4.13 -8.36 0.28
C LEU A 73 4.09 -8.31 1.81
N LEU A 74 2.97 -7.89 2.40
CA LEU A 74 2.79 -7.89 3.85
C LEU A 74 2.49 -9.31 4.39
N TYR A 75 1.70 -10.10 3.66
CA TYR A 75 1.37 -11.48 4.03
C TYR A 75 2.54 -12.45 3.90
N GLU A 76 3.43 -12.21 2.95
CA GLU A 76 4.63 -13.01 2.72
C GLU A 76 5.71 -12.77 3.80
N ARG A 77 5.53 -11.78 4.68
CA ARG A 77 6.43 -11.56 5.81
C ARG A 77 6.21 -12.61 6.89
N PRO A 78 7.25 -13.31 7.35
CA PRO A 78 7.11 -14.28 8.42
C PRO A 78 6.62 -13.60 9.69
N ALA A 79 5.45 -14.00 10.18
CA ALA A 79 4.80 -13.46 11.38
C ALA A 79 5.51 -13.80 12.71
N TRP A 80 6.83 -14.03 12.71
CA TRP A 80 7.57 -14.42 13.90
C TRP A 80 8.03 -13.20 14.70
N GLU A 81 7.08 -12.39 15.14
CA GLU A 81 7.30 -11.51 16.29
C GLU A 81 6.73 -12.22 17.52
N THR A 82 7.44 -13.26 17.97
CA THR A 82 7.29 -13.72 19.34
C THR A 82 7.82 -12.61 20.23
N SER A 83 6.92 -11.74 20.70
CA SER A 83 7.22 -10.88 21.84
C SER A 83 7.68 -11.79 22.97
N GLN A 84 9.00 -11.81 23.25
CA GLN A 84 9.51 -12.49 24.42
C GLN A 84 8.91 -11.77 25.63
N ALA A 85 7.87 -12.37 26.22
CA ALA A 85 7.46 -12.05 27.56
C ALA A 85 8.70 -12.22 28.44
N ARG A 86 9.24 -11.13 28.97
CA ARG A 86 10.23 -11.20 30.04
C ARG A 86 9.58 -11.98 31.17
N VAL A 87 9.98 -13.23 31.35
CA VAL A 87 9.80 -13.93 32.61
C VAL A 87 10.70 -13.18 33.59
N CYS A 88 10.11 -12.28 34.39
CA CYS A 88 10.79 -11.73 35.56
C CYS A 88 10.98 -12.86 36.56
N PRO A 89 12.21 -13.25 36.93
CA PRO A 89 12.41 -14.05 38.12
C PRO A 89 12.45 -13.06 39.28
N HIS A 90 11.32 -12.86 39.97
CA HIS A 90 11.41 -12.25 41.30
C HIS A 90 11.33 -13.32 42.36
N GLN A 91 12.51 -13.53 42.93
CA GLN A 91 12.93 -14.44 43.97
C GLN A 91 12.06 -14.35 45.23
N ASP A 92 11.85 -15.55 45.82
CA ASP A 92 11.44 -15.77 47.19
C ASP A 92 12.15 -14.83 48.17
N THR A 93 11.37 -14.15 49.01
CA THR A 93 11.85 -13.67 50.31
C THR A 93 10.70 -13.69 51.31
N THR A 94 10.58 -14.80 52.03
CA THR A 94 9.84 -14.88 53.30
C THR A 94 10.85 -14.77 54.44
N PRO A 95 10.58 -13.93 55.44
CA PRO A 95 10.87 -14.29 56.82
C PRO A 95 9.59 -14.52 57.62
#